data_AF-A0A8C4Z9J2-F1
#
_entry.id   AF-A0A8C4Z9J2-F1
#
_cell.length_a   1.000
_cell.length_b   1.000
_cell.length_c   1.000
_cell.angle_alpha   90.00
_cell.angle_beta   90.00
_cell.angle_gamma   90.00
#
_symmetry.space_group_name_H-M   'P 1'
#
loop_
_entity.id
_entity.type
_entity.pdbx_description
1 polymer ?
#
loop_
_entity_poly.entity_id
_entity_poly.type
_entity_poly.pdbx_seq_one_letter_code
_entity_poly.pdbx_strand_id
1 'polypeptide(L)'
;MGYWDLQEGKDCIEKTWITTKLGTALGLVGSAYHIVAFQPDSAVAALQRATNGTVTMAALGAVFGITTCLSAQARDAPEDPFNYFIGGCASGALLGAKMFPGRRLFLGVNPRSLQSDQAARQVHSESRGLGLHLEDSGG
;
A
#
# COMPACT_ATOMS: atom_id res chain seq x y z
N MET A 1 -9.69 -16.83 8.59
CA MET A 1 -9.62 -16.15 9.89
C MET A 1 -9.96 -14.68 9.68
N GLY A 2 -10.86 -14.12 10.49
CA GLY A 2 -11.32 -12.74 10.36
C GLY A 2 -10.38 -11.76 11.06
N TYR A 3 -10.39 -10.49 10.63
CA TYR A 3 -9.62 -9.41 11.26
C TYR A 3 -9.92 -9.24 12.76
N TRP A 4 -11.17 -9.53 13.15
CA TRP A 4 -11.69 -9.40 14.51
C TRP A 4 -11.34 -10.58 15.42
N ASP A 5 -10.83 -11.70 14.89
CA ASP A 5 -10.44 -12.87 15.67
C ASP A 5 -9.03 -12.74 16.28
N LEU A 6 -8.24 -11.76 15.82
CA LEU A 6 -6.86 -11.54 16.27
C LEU A 6 -6.80 -10.54 17.42
N GLN A 7 -5.96 -10.80 18.43
CA GLN A 7 -5.68 -9.84 19.51
C GLN A 7 -4.87 -8.65 18.99
N GLU A 8 -5.30 -7.44 19.33
CA GLU A 8 -4.53 -6.23 19.09
C GLU A 8 -3.24 -6.25 19.92
N GLY A 9 -2.10 -5.93 19.30
CA GLY A 9 -0.80 -5.83 19.99
C GLY A 9 0.10 -7.08 20.00
N LYS A 10 -0.39 -8.28 19.62
CA LYS A 10 0.46 -9.51 19.55
C LYS A 10 0.65 -10.02 18.13
N ASP A 11 -0.41 -10.00 17.33
CA ASP A 11 -0.39 -10.55 15.96
C ASP A 11 -0.28 -9.43 14.91
N CYS A 12 0.67 -8.49 15.11
CA CYS A 12 0.80 -7.29 14.28
C CYS A 12 0.96 -7.59 12.79
N ILE A 13 1.75 -8.60 12.43
CA ILE A 13 2.01 -8.97 11.03
C ILE A 13 0.74 -9.50 10.38
N GLU A 14 0.00 -10.35 11.08
CA GLU A 14 -1.17 -11.00 10.50
C GLU A 14 -2.36 -10.04 10.37
N LYS A 15 -2.59 -9.16 11.36
CA LYS A 15 -3.58 -8.07 11.22
C LYS A 15 -3.21 -7.12 10.08
N THR A 16 -1.93 -6.73 9.99
CA THR A 16 -1.44 -5.88 8.89
C THR A 16 -1.64 -6.55 7.54
N TRP A 17 -1.37 -7.86 7.45
CA TRP A 17 -1.58 -8.62 6.22
C TRP A 17 -3.06 -8.64 5.82
N ILE A 18 -3.97 -8.86 6.78
CA ILE A 18 -5.42 -8.82 6.53
C ILE A 18 -5.86 -7.43 6.07
N THR A 19 -5.45 -6.35 6.73
CA THR A 19 -5.81 -4.97 6.33
C THR A 19 -5.20 -4.60 4.98
N THR A 20 -4.01 -5.08 4.67
CA THR A 20 -3.36 -4.88 3.36
C THR A 20 -4.12 -5.61 2.25
N LYS A 21 -4.58 -6.85 2.50
CA LYS A 21 -5.42 -7.59 1.55
C LYS A 21 -6.75 -6.89 1.30
N LEU A 22 -7.39 -6.38 2.35
CA LEU A 22 -8.60 -5.57 2.23
C LEU A 22 -8.35 -4.29 1.42
N GLY A 23 -7.27 -3.56 1.72
CA GLY A 23 -6.86 -2.38 0.94
C GLY A 23 -6.57 -2.70 -0.53
N THR A 24 -5.91 -3.83 -0.80
CA THR A 24 -5.64 -4.30 -2.16
C THR A 24 -6.93 -4.62 -2.91
N ALA A 25 -7.85 -5.36 -2.28
CA ALA A 25 -9.13 -5.71 -2.88
C ALA A 25 -9.95 -4.46 -3.22
N LEU A 26 -10.03 -3.50 -2.29
CA LEU A 26 -10.69 -2.21 -2.52
C LEU A 26 -9.99 -1.40 -3.62
N GLY A 27 -8.66 -1.44 -3.67
CA GLY A 27 -7.87 -0.80 -4.72
C GLY A 27 -8.12 -1.38 -6.10
N LEU A 28 -8.24 -2.70 -6.23
CA LEU A 28 -8.57 -3.38 -7.49
C LEU A 28 -10.00 -3.06 -7.95
N VAL A 29 -10.97 -3.13 -7.04
CA VAL A 29 -12.36 -2.77 -7.34
C VAL A 29 -12.46 -1.31 -7.75
N GLY A 30 -11.84 -0.40 -6.99
CA GLY A 30 -11.80 1.02 -7.33
C GLY A 30 -11.13 1.29 -8.67
N SER A 31 -10.05 0.59 -8.97
CA SER A 31 -9.35 0.69 -10.26
C SER A 31 -10.21 0.19 -11.42
N ALA A 32 -10.94 -0.91 -11.24
CA ALA A 32 -11.87 -1.43 -12.23
C ALA A 32 -12.98 -0.41 -12.55
N TYR A 33 -13.60 0.17 -11.52
CA TYR A 33 -14.58 1.26 -11.71
C TYR A 33 -13.97 2.47 -12.41
N HIS A 34 -12.76 2.87 -12.03
CA HIS A 34 -12.08 4.01 -12.65
C HIS A 34 -11.79 3.78 -14.14
N ILE A 35 -11.41 2.57 -14.55
CA ILE A 35 -11.18 2.24 -15.97
C ILE A 35 -12.48 2.23 -16.76
N VAL A 36 -13.57 1.72 -16.17
CA VAL A 36 -14.89 1.73 -16.82
C VAL A 36 -15.41 3.16 -16.98
N ALA A 37 -15.26 4.02 -15.98
CA ALA A 37 -15.67 5.42 -16.03
C ALA A 37 -14.77 6.30 -16.93
N PHE A 38 -13.46 6.04 -16.93
CA PHE A 38 -12.46 6.79 -17.69
C PHE A 38 -11.62 5.83 -18.53
N GLN A 39 -12.09 5.59 -19.76
CA GLN A 39 -11.42 4.72 -20.73
C GLN A 39 -9.99 5.22 -21.01
N PRO A 40 -8.96 4.39 -20.78
CA PRO A 40 -7.58 4.72 -21.12
C PRO A 40 -7.34 4.53 -22.61
N ASP A 41 -6.52 5.39 -23.22
CA ASP A 41 -6.16 5.29 -24.65
C ASP A 41 -5.24 4.09 -24.95
N SER A 42 -4.68 3.43 -23.92
CA SER A 42 -3.79 2.27 -24.07
C SER A 42 -3.86 1.29 -22.90
N ALA A 43 -3.55 0.02 -23.18
CA ALA A 43 -3.51 -1.05 -22.18
C ALA A 43 -2.44 -0.83 -21.10
N VAL A 44 -1.27 -0.27 -21.48
CA VAL A 44 -0.19 0.04 -20.53
C VAL A 44 -0.62 1.16 -19.59
N ALA A 45 -1.29 2.20 -20.10
CA ALA A 45 -1.82 3.27 -19.25
C ALA A 45 -2.91 2.75 -18.28
N ALA A 46 -3.74 1.80 -18.73
CA ALA A 46 -4.72 1.13 -17.88
C ALA A 46 -4.04 0.38 -16.72
N LEU A 47 -3.02 -0.42 -17.04
CA LEU A 47 -2.27 -1.20 -16.06
C LEU A 47 -1.54 -0.30 -15.07
N GLN A 48 -0.85 0.74 -15.56
CA GLN A 48 -0.16 1.69 -14.69
C GLN A 48 -1.11 2.41 -13.72
N ARG A 49 -2.29 2.83 -14.19
CA ARG A 49 -3.32 3.45 -13.34
C ARG A 49 -3.85 2.47 -12.29
N ALA A 50 -4.19 1.25 -12.70
CA ALA A 50 -4.70 0.23 -11.80
C ALA A 50 -3.67 -0.17 -10.74
N THR A 51 -2.41 -0.38 -11.15
CA THR A 51 -1.31 -0.71 -10.24
C THR A 51 -1.04 0.42 -9.27
N ASN A 52 -0.95 1.67 -9.75
CA ASN A 52 -0.70 2.81 -8.86
C ASN A 52 -1.84 3.00 -7.85
N GLY A 53 -3.11 2.87 -8.26
CA GLY A 53 -4.25 2.95 -7.37
C GLY A 53 -4.27 1.83 -6.34
N THR A 54 -4.04 0.60 -6.79
CA THR A 54 -4.05 -0.59 -5.93
C THR A 54 -2.90 -0.58 -4.91
N VAL A 55 -1.67 -0.26 -5.34
CA VAL A 55 -0.51 -0.15 -4.45
C VAL A 55 -0.71 0.95 -3.42
N THR A 56 -1.35 2.07 -3.81
CA THR A 56 -1.71 3.12 -2.85
C THR A 56 -2.62 2.59 -1.77
N MET A 57 -3.74 1.95 -2.14
CA MET A 57 -4.71 1.44 -1.18
C MET A 57 -4.14 0.29 -0.33
N ALA A 58 -3.29 -0.56 -0.90
CA ALA A 58 -2.54 -1.57 -0.15
C ALA A 58 -1.63 -0.93 0.90
N ALA A 59 -0.88 0.12 0.52
CA ALA A 59 0.00 0.84 1.43
C ALA A 59 -0.78 1.53 2.57
N LEU A 60 -1.97 2.10 2.29
CA LEU A 60 -2.83 2.65 3.33
C LEU A 60 -3.27 1.59 4.33
N GLY A 61 -3.71 0.42 3.84
CA GLY A 61 -4.08 -0.71 4.70
C GLY A 61 -2.92 -1.23 5.55
N ALA A 62 -1.71 -1.27 4.98
CA ALA A 62 -0.50 -1.67 5.68
C ALA A 62 -0.10 -0.68 6.79
N VAL A 63 -0.07 0.63 6.47
CA VAL A 63 0.24 1.67 7.46
C VAL A 63 -0.80 1.70 8.56
N PHE A 64 -2.09 1.62 8.22
CA PHE A 64 -3.15 1.52 9.22
C PHE A 64 -2.94 0.34 10.17
N GLY A 65 -2.66 -0.86 9.64
CA GLY A 65 -2.44 -2.06 10.46
C GLY A 65 -1.22 -1.97 11.37
N ILE A 66 -0.06 -1.55 10.83
CA ILE A 66 1.19 -1.42 11.59
C ILE A 66 1.05 -0.33 12.66
N THR A 67 0.53 0.84 12.28
CA THR A 67 0.38 1.96 13.20
C THR A 67 -0.56 1.61 14.35
N THR A 68 -1.70 0.98 14.06
CA THR A 68 -2.66 0.55 15.09
C THR A 68 -2.01 -0.42 16.07
N CYS A 69 -1.26 -1.41 15.55
CA CYS A 69 -0.58 -2.38 16.41
C CYS A 69 0.54 -1.75 17.26
N LEU A 70 1.33 -0.84 16.67
CA LEU A 70 2.37 -0.11 17.40
C LEU A 70 1.78 0.80 18.48
N SER A 71 0.67 1.49 18.19
CA SER A 71 -0.01 2.32 19.19
C SER A 71 -0.60 1.49 20.33
N ALA A 72 -1.15 0.32 20.03
CA ALA A 72 -1.66 -0.62 21.03
C ALA A 72 -0.55 -1.11 21.97
N GLN A 73 0.62 -1.46 21.43
CA GLN A 73 1.78 -1.88 22.22
C GLN A 73 2.39 -0.73 23.02
N ALA A 74 2.50 0.47 22.44
CA ALA A 74 3.10 1.62 23.12
C ALA A 74 2.27 2.15 24.29
N ARG A 75 0.96 1.88 24.31
CA ARG A 75 0.01 2.34 25.34
C ARG A 75 -0.43 1.25 26.31
N ASP A 76 -0.01 0.00 26.10
CA ASP A 76 -0.51 -1.19 26.80
C ASP A 76 -2.05 -1.25 26.87
N ALA A 77 -2.72 -0.67 25.87
CA ALA A 77 -4.17 -0.47 25.81
C ALA A 77 -4.71 -0.97 24.48
N PRO A 78 -4.81 -2.31 24.28
CA PRO A 78 -5.13 -2.92 22.98
C PRO A 78 -6.55 -2.61 22.48
N GLU A 79 -7.52 -2.47 23.38
CA GLU A 79 -8.93 -2.25 23.04
C GLU A 79 -9.34 -0.76 22.99
N ASP A 80 -8.38 0.17 23.03
CA ASP A 80 -8.66 1.61 22.99
C ASP A 80 -8.94 2.08 21.55
N PRO A 81 -10.12 2.66 21.27
CA PRO A 81 -10.47 3.23 19.96
C PRO A 81 -9.44 4.26 19.44
N PHE A 82 -8.69 4.88 20.35
CA PHE A 82 -7.66 5.85 20.01
C PHE A 82 -6.54 5.26 19.13
N ASN A 83 -6.25 3.97 19.22
CA ASN A 83 -5.25 3.31 18.38
C ASN A 83 -5.65 3.33 16.89
N TYR A 84 -6.93 3.08 16.60
CA TYR A 84 -7.47 3.14 15.25
C TYR A 84 -7.51 4.57 14.71
N PHE A 85 -7.72 5.56 15.59
CA PHE A 85 -7.65 6.98 15.22
C PHE A 85 -6.23 7.36 14.75
N ILE A 86 -5.20 6.93 15.48
CA ILE A 86 -3.80 7.15 15.09
C ILE A 86 -3.50 6.45 13.75
N GLY A 87 -3.94 5.20 13.58
CA GLY A 87 -3.79 4.48 12.32
C GLY A 87 -4.47 5.17 11.13
N GLY A 88 -5.66 5.73 11.35
CA GLY A 88 -6.39 6.53 10.36
C GLY A 88 -5.67 7.83 10.00
N CYS A 89 -5.17 8.58 10.99
CA CYS A 89 -4.38 9.78 10.75
C CYS A 89 -3.08 9.49 10.00
N ALA A 90 -2.37 8.42 10.35
CA ALA A 90 -1.12 8.02 9.70
C ALA A 90 -1.33 7.63 8.23
N SER A 91 -2.37 6.82 7.95
CA SER A 91 -2.73 6.46 6.57
C SER A 91 -3.21 7.68 5.77
N GLY A 92 -3.99 8.58 6.37
CA GLY A 92 -4.41 9.84 5.74
C GLY A 92 -3.23 10.76 5.39
N ALA A 93 -2.24 10.88 6.27
CA ALA A 93 -1.02 11.63 6.01
C ALA A 93 -0.21 11.02 4.85
N LEU A 94 -0.10 9.69 4.80
CA LEU A 94 0.53 8.98 3.67
C LEU A 94 -0.20 9.26 2.36
N LEU A 95 -1.53 9.23 2.37
CA LEU A 95 -2.35 9.51 1.19
C LEU A 95 -2.13 10.93 0.70
N GLY A 96 -2.13 11.90 1.61
CA GLY A 96 -1.86 13.31 1.31
C GLY A 96 -0.47 13.51 0.70
N ALA A 97 0.55 12.86 1.24
CA ALA A 97 1.90 12.89 0.69
C ALA A 97 1.98 12.31 -0.73
N LYS A 98 1.19 11.29 -1.03
CA LYS A 98 1.17 10.63 -2.35
C LYS A 98 0.38 11.41 -3.40
N MET A 99 -0.73 12.06 -3.03
CA MET A 99 -1.55 12.86 -3.94
C MET A 99 -0.99 14.25 -4.18
N PHE A 100 -0.34 14.85 -3.18
CA PHE A 100 0.12 16.24 -3.24
C PHE A 100 1.61 16.36 -2.88
N PRO A 101 2.52 15.79 -3.69
CA PRO A 101 3.97 15.81 -3.41
C PRO A 101 4.60 17.22 -3.42
N GLY A 102 3.86 18.24 -3.90
CA GLY A 102 4.35 19.62 -4.09
C GLY A 102 3.89 20.67 -3.07
N ARG A 103 2.98 20.35 -2.13
CA ARG A 103 2.65 21.29 -1.03
C ARG A 103 3.55 20.97 0.15
N ARG A 104 4.61 21.79 0.34
CA ARG A 104 5.49 21.78 1.52
C ARG A 104 4.64 21.78 2.80
N LEU A 105 4.43 20.62 3.39
CA LEU A 105 3.94 20.51 4.76
C LEU A 105 5.03 19.83 5.60
N PHE A 106 5.88 20.67 6.20
CA PHE A 106 6.46 20.61 7.56
C PHE A 106 6.77 19.26 8.27
N LEU A 107 6.93 18.14 7.57
CA LEU A 107 7.59 16.95 8.10
C LEU A 107 8.80 16.67 7.22
N GLY A 108 10.00 16.73 7.79
CA GLY A 108 11.30 16.60 7.11
C GLY A 108 11.58 15.24 6.46
N VAL A 109 10.58 14.57 5.89
CA VAL A 109 10.74 13.39 5.05
C VAL A 109 10.87 13.87 3.61
N ASN A 110 12.06 13.70 3.03
CA ASN A 110 12.33 14.03 1.65
C ASN A 110 11.74 12.93 0.73
N PRO A 111 10.66 13.19 -0.02
CA PRO A 111 10.01 12.16 -0.83
C PRO A 111 10.85 11.68 -2.04
N ARG A 112 11.98 12.36 -2.36
CA ARG A 112 12.86 11.91 -3.46
C ARG A 112 13.61 10.61 -3.16
N SER A 113 13.84 10.25 -1.90
CA SER A 113 14.56 9.01 -1.56
C SER A 113 13.70 7.75 -1.70
N LEU A 114 12.39 7.84 -1.44
CA LEU A 114 11.46 6.71 -1.56
C LEU A 114 11.14 6.36 -3.03
N GLN A 115 11.02 7.37 -3.90
CA GLN A 115 10.74 7.15 -5.32
C GLN A 115 11.94 6.56 -6.06
N SER A 116 13.18 6.91 -5.67
CA SER A 116 14.39 6.31 -6.25
C SER A 116 14.56 4.84 -5.89
N ASP A 117 14.19 4.44 -4.67
CA ASP A 117 14.29 3.04 -4.21
C ASP A 117 13.22 2.14 -4.86
N GLN A 118 11.99 2.64 -5.03
CA GLN A 118 10.93 1.88 -5.71
C GLN A 118 11.15 1.79 -7.23
N ALA A 119 11.67 2.84 -7.87
CA ALA A 119 12.07 2.77 -9.27
C ALA A 119 13.20 1.74 -9.49
N ALA A 120 14.20 1.71 -8.59
CA ALA A 120 15.27 0.73 -8.65
C ALA A 120 14.78 -0.72 -8.44
N ARG A 121 13.84 -0.94 -7.51
CA ARG A 121 13.26 -2.28 -7.27
C ARG A 121 12.31 -2.74 -8.39
N GLN A 122 11.59 -1.82 -9.03
CA GLN A 122 10.74 -2.15 -10.17
C GLN A 122 11.56 -2.61 -11.38
N VAL A 123 12.65 -1.90 -11.71
CA VAL A 123 13.59 -2.32 -12.77
C VAL A 123 14.23 -3.68 -12.44
N HIS A 124 14.57 -3.92 -11.16
CA HIS A 124 15.15 -5.21 -10.77
C HIS A 124 14.17 -6.38 -10.82
N SER A 125 12.87 -6.14 -10.58
CA SER A 125 11.79 -7.12 -10.75
C SER A 125 11.52 -7.42 -12.24
N GLU A 126 11.58 -6.41 -13.10
CA GLU A 126 11.34 -6.57 -14.55
C GLU A 126 12.49 -7.34 -15.24
N SER A 127 13.75 -7.08 -14.87
CA SER A 127 14.89 -7.87 -15.38
C SER A 127 14.87 -9.33 -14.96
N ARG A 128 14.30 -9.68 -13.80
CA ARG A 128 14.13 -11.09 -13.39
C ARG A 128 12.97 -11.78 -14.11
N GLY A 129 11.93 -11.04 -14.50
CA GLY A 129 10.82 -11.57 -15.31
C GLY A 129 11.19 -11.84 -16.77
N LEU A 130 12.06 -11.00 -17.35
CA LEU A 130 12.54 -11.16 -18.74
C LEU A 130 13.64 -12.22 -18.90
N GLY A 131 14.39 -12.55 -17.83
CA GLY A 131 15.40 -13.62 -17.86
C GLY A 131 14.82 -15.04 -17.81
N LEU A 132 13.64 -15.24 -17.20
CA LEU A 132 13.01 -16.56 -17.06
C LEU A 132 12.17 -16.99 -18.26
N HIS A 133 12.01 -16.13 -19.28
CA HIS A 133 11.18 -16.43 -20.46
C HIS A 133 11.98 -16.82 -21.71
N LEU A 134 13.32 -16.88 -21.62
CA LEU A 134 14.22 -17.22 -22.74
C LEU A 134 15.02 -18.52 -22.56
N GLU A 135 14.90 -19.21 -21.42
CA GLU A 135 15.64 -20.48 -21.16
C GLU A 135 14.82 -21.77 -21.42
N ASP A 136 13.54 -21.68 -21.84
CA ASP A 136 12.70 -22.86 -22.16
C ASP A 136 12.41 -23.05 -23.66
N SER A 137 13.21 -22.43 -24.55
CA SER A 137 13.09 -22.65 -25.99
C SER A 137 14.46 -22.68 -26.67
N GLY A 138 15.16 -23.80 -26.51
CA GLY A 138 16.37 -24.06 -27.28
C GLY A 138 17.14 -25.31 -26.88
N GLY A 139 16.73 -26.46 -27.42
CA GLY A 139 17.63 -27.56 -27.82
C GLY A 139 18.11 -28.52 -26.74
#